data_AF-A0A6I7YST9-F1
#
_entry.id   AF-A0A6I7YST9-F1
#
_cell.length_a   1.000
_cell.length_b   1.000
_cell.length_c   1.000
_cell.angle_alpha   90.00
_cell.angle_beta   90.00
_cell.angle_gamma   90.00
#
_symmetry.space_group_name_H-M   'P 1'
#
loop_
_entity.id
_entity.type
_entity.pdbx_description
1 polymer ?
#
loop_
_entity_poly.entity_id
_entity_poly.type
_entity_poly.pdbx_seq_one_letter_code
_entity_poly.pdbx_strand_id
1 'polypeptide(L)'
;MPTCKARRVRVEPQGPVLVEGPVDIVLDDGTVAHSDRFMVAICTCRRSRTYPWCDTSHRPRAKAADTPPSQGCESTRDGDGTSACRAPSPVKDSP
;
A
#
# COMPACT_ATOMS: atom_id res chain seq x y z
N MET A 1 -18.29 32.35 25.40
CA MET A 1 -18.94 31.20 24.75
C MET A 1 -17.83 30.24 24.34
N PRO A 2 -17.81 28.97 24.78
CA PRO A 2 -16.85 28.03 24.23
C PRO A 2 -17.11 27.94 22.72
N THR A 3 -16.10 28.23 21.91
CA THR A 3 -16.20 28.02 20.47
C THR A 3 -16.35 26.53 20.24
N CYS A 4 -17.32 26.11 19.42
CA CYS A 4 -17.37 24.72 18.98
C CYS A 4 -16.09 24.43 18.20
N LYS A 5 -15.11 23.78 18.84
CA LYS A 5 -13.89 23.34 18.19
C LYS A 5 -14.29 22.36 17.09
N ALA A 6 -13.89 22.64 15.85
CA ALA A 6 -14.11 21.72 14.75
C ALA A 6 -13.44 20.37 15.06
N ARG A 7 -14.19 19.28 14.89
CA ARG A 7 -13.62 17.93 14.94
C ARG A 7 -12.73 17.74 13.72
N ARG A 8 -11.48 17.32 13.94
CA ARG A 8 -10.56 17.07 12.85
C ARG A 8 -10.81 15.69 12.25
N VAL A 9 -10.88 15.67 10.93
CA VAL A 9 -10.97 14.45 10.11
C VAL A 9 -9.79 14.45 9.15
N ARG A 10 -9.08 13.32 9.04
CA ARG A 10 -8.01 13.11 8.06
C ARG A 10 -8.40 11.96 7.15
N VAL A 11 -8.21 12.17 5.85
CA VAL A 11 -8.47 11.14 4.83
C VAL A 11 -7.12 10.63 4.35
N GLU A 12 -6.82 9.37 4.64
CA GLU A 12 -5.60 8.74 4.15
C GLU A 12 -5.80 8.22 2.71
N PRO A 13 -4.90 8.54 1.76
CA PRO A 13 -4.95 7.96 0.43
C PRO A 13 -4.95 6.43 0.49
N GLN A 14 -5.94 5.79 -0.14
CA GLN A 14 -6.12 4.32 -0.10
C GLN A 14 -6.27 3.72 1.32
N GLY A 15 -6.52 4.56 2.32
CA GLY A 15 -6.54 4.20 3.72
C GLY A 15 -7.87 4.55 4.41
N PRO A 16 -7.91 4.39 5.74
CA PRO A 16 -9.08 4.76 6.52
C PRO A 16 -9.24 6.28 6.63
N VAL A 17 -10.43 6.70 7.06
CA VAL A 17 -10.65 8.05 7.55
C VAL A 17 -10.35 8.09 9.05
N LEU A 18 -9.44 8.95 9.48
CA LEU A 18 -9.09 9.14 10.89
C LEU A 18 -9.92 10.28 11.48
N VAL A 19 -10.63 10.01 12.57
CA VAL A 19 -11.50 10.98 13.25
C VAL A 19 -11.08 11.12 14.72
N GLU A 20 -11.00 12.37 15.19
CA GLU A 20 -10.86 12.64 16.63
C GLU A 20 -12.15 12.23 17.37
N GLY A 21 -12.03 11.26 18.27
CA GLY A 21 -13.15 10.68 19.01
C GLY A 21 -13.44 11.37 20.35
N PRO A 22 -14.42 10.85 21.12
CA PRO A 22 -15.26 9.67 20.83
C PRO A 22 -16.19 9.88 19.63
N VAL A 23 -16.66 8.81 18.98
CA VAL A 23 -17.56 8.88 17.82
C VAL A 23 -18.67 7.84 17.87
N ASP A 24 -19.83 8.23 17.35
CA ASP A 24 -20.92 7.34 16.95
C ASP A 24 -21.01 7.33 15.43
N ILE A 25 -20.99 6.13 14.84
CA ILE A 25 -21.15 5.94 13.39
C ILE A 25 -22.50 5.28 13.15
N VAL A 26 -23.37 5.99 12.44
CA VAL A 26 -24.63 5.45 11.93
C VAL A 26 -24.35 4.76 10.60
N LEU A 27 -24.71 3.48 10.51
CA LEU A 27 -24.60 2.68 9.30
C LEU A 27 -25.87 2.81 8.43
N ASP A 28 -25.80 2.26 7.22
CA ASP A 28 -26.91 2.25 6.26
C ASP A 28 -28.11 1.41 6.72
N ASP A 29 -27.87 0.38 7.53
CA ASP A 29 -28.90 -0.42 8.20
C ASP A 29 -29.51 0.25 9.44
N GLY A 30 -29.05 1.46 9.78
CA GLY A 30 -29.49 2.22 10.95
C GLY A 30 -28.85 1.79 12.28
N THR A 31 -27.96 0.80 12.28
CA THR A 31 -27.19 0.45 13.47
C THR A 31 -26.16 1.52 13.81
N VAL A 32 -25.83 1.62 15.10
CA VAL A 32 -24.84 2.59 15.59
C VAL A 32 -23.64 1.87 16.16
N ALA A 33 -22.47 2.12 15.60
CA ALA A 33 -21.19 1.65 16.11
C ALA A 33 -20.52 2.76 16.93
N HIS A 34 -20.33 2.51 18.22
CA HIS A 34 -19.72 3.44 19.16
C HIS A 34 -18.23 3.19 19.35
N SER A 35 -17.43 4.25 19.45
CA SER A 35 -16.04 4.16 19.91
C SER A 35 -15.68 5.31 20.85
N ASP A 36 -15.12 4.95 22.00
CA ASP A 36 -14.63 5.86 23.04
C ASP A 36 -13.17 6.31 22.83
N ARG A 37 -12.51 5.81 21.77
CA ARG A 37 -11.11 6.08 21.49
C ARG A 37 -10.91 7.53 21.06
N PHE A 38 -9.79 8.12 21.47
CA PHE A 38 -9.43 9.49 21.09
C PHE A 38 -9.16 9.68 19.60
N MET A 39 -8.75 8.62 18.90
CA MET A 39 -8.54 8.60 17.46
C MET A 39 -9.12 7.31 16.90
N VAL A 40 -9.96 7.43 15.88
CA VAL A 40 -10.74 6.31 15.34
C VAL A 40 -10.51 6.21 13.85
N ALA A 41 -10.20 5.00 13.37
CA ALA A 41 -9.97 4.71 11.96
C ALA A 41 -11.21 4.06 11.33
N ILE A 42 -11.90 4.78 10.46
CA ILE A 42 -13.11 4.35 9.77
C ILE A 42 -12.72 3.71 8.43
N CYS A 43 -13.24 2.50 8.19
CA CYS A 43 -13.00 1.75 6.98
C CYS A 43 -13.74 2.38 5.79
N THR A 44 -12.99 2.70 4.74
CA THR A 44 -13.51 3.14 3.44
C THR A 44 -13.52 2.04 2.39
N CYS A 45 -12.73 0.98 2.58
CA CYS A 45 -12.53 -0.07 1.58
C CYS A 45 -13.51 -1.25 1.65
N ARG A 46 -14.39 -1.28 2.66
CA ARG A 46 -15.38 -2.37 2.91
C ARG A 46 -14.80 -3.79 3.04
N ARG A 47 -13.48 -3.94 3.15
CA ARG A 47 -12.79 -5.23 3.36
C ARG A 47 -12.61 -5.62 4.84
N SER A 48 -12.96 -4.72 5.75
CA SER A 48 -12.79 -4.95 7.19
C SER A 48 -13.75 -6.03 7.70
N ARG A 49 -13.25 -6.91 8.58
CA ARG A 49 -14.06 -7.89 9.31
C ARG A 49 -14.85 -7.28 10.47
N THR A 50 -14.46 -6.08 10.88
CA THR A 50 -15.08 -5.33 11.99
C THR A 50 -15.62 -3.99 11.50
N TYR A 51 -16.18 -3.97 10.29
CA TYR A 51 -16.83 -2.79 9.73
C TYR A 51 -17.80 -2.18 10.77
N PRO A 52 -17.76 -0.86 11.04
CA PRO A 52 -17.10 0.22 10.27
C PRO A 52 -15.62 0.49 10.60
N TRP A 53 -15.01 -0.26 11.52
CA TRP A 53 -13.64 0.00 11.96
C TRP A 53 -12.60 -0.53 10.97
N CYS A 54 -11.47 0.17 10.83
CA CYS A 54 -10.35 -0.30 10.01
C CYS A 54 -9.52 -1.36 10.76
N ASP A 55 -9.42 -2.56 10.22
CA ASP A 55 -8.62 -3.68 10.71
C ASP A 55 -7.34 -3.92 9.89
N THR A 56 -6.89 -2.90 9.14
CA THR A 56 -5.79 -2.95 8.15
C THR A 56 -6.04 -3.79 6.89
N SER A 57 -7.23 -4.36 6.69
CA SER A 57 -7.60 -5.09 5.46
C SER A 57 -7.56 -4.26 4.17
N HIS A 58 -7.40 -2.93 4.28
CA HIS A 58 -7.17 -2.05 3.13
C HIS A 58 -5.82 -2.31 2.44
N ARG A 59 -4.82 -2.82 3.16
CA ARG A 59 -3.49 -3.07 2.61
C ARG A 59 -3.55 -4.16 1.54
N PRO A 60 -2.87 -3.98 0.39
CA PRO A 60 -2.68 -5.08 -0.55
C PRO A 60 -1.99 -6.25 0.15
N ARG A 61 -2.44 -7.48 -0.12
CA ARG A 61 -1.64 -8.65 0.23
C ARG A 61 -0.42 -8.62 -0.69
N ALA A 62 0.79 -8.69 -0.12
CA ALA A 62 1.98 -8.90 -0.92
C ALA A 62 1.77 -10.20 -1.72
N LYS A 63 1.82 -10.12 -3.05
CA LYS A 63 1.93 -11.32 -3.87
C LYS A 63 3.26 -11.97 -3.52
N ALA A 64 3.23 -13.15 -2.91
CA ALA A 64 4.41 -14.00 -2.92
C ALA A 64 4.64 -14.43 -4.38
N ALA A 65 5.86 -14.19 -4.87
CA ALA A 65 6.39 -14.52 -6.19
C ALA A 65 5.89 -13.66 -7.37
N ASP A 66 6.74 -12.70 -7.78
CA ASP A 66 7.40 -12.85 -9.07
C ASP A 66 8.90 -12.93 -8.78
N THR A 67 9.41 -14.16 -8.81
CA THR A 67 10.82 -14.45 -9.08
C THR A 67 11.27 -13.54 -10.23
N PRO A 68 12.37 -12.77 -10.13
CA PRO A 68 12.90 -12.11 -11.32
C PRO A 68 13.17 -13.19 -12.37
N PRO A 69 12.78 -13.01 -13.65
CA PRO A 69 13.14 -13.98 -14.68
C PRO A 69 14.66 -14.14 -14.62
N SER A 70 15.09 -15.38 -14.37
CA SER A 70 16.47 -15.78 -14.55
C SER A 70 16.84 -15.44 -15.98
N GLN A 71 17.56 -14.33 -16.17
CA GLN A 71 18.29 -14.12 -17.40
C GLN A 71 19.39 -15.18 -17.40
N GLY A 72 19.12 -16.29 -18.07
CA GLY A 72 20.16 -17.19 -18.51
C GLY A 72 21.07 -16.41 -19.43
N CYS A 73 22.27 -16.07 -18.95
CA CYS A 73 23.38 -15.90 -19.86
C CYS A 73 23.90 -17.31 -20.18
N GLU A 74 23.76 -17.67 -21.45
CA GLU A 74 24.34 -18.86 -22.03
C GLU A 74 25.85 -18.80 -21.77
N SER A 75 26.35 -19.72 -20.95
CA SER A 75 27.77 -19.93 -20.76
C SER A 75 28.23 -20.88 -21.87
N THR A 76 28.74 -20.33 -22.98
CA THR A 76 29.63 -21.14 -23.81
C THR A 76 30.89 -21.37 -22.99
N ARG A 77 31.15 -22.64 -22.69
CA ARG A 77 32.41 -23.05 -22.07
C ARG A 77 33.48 -23.01 -23.15
N ASP A 78 34.07 -21.84 -23.35
CA ASP A 78 35.41 -21.76 -23.92
C ASP A 78 36.38 -21.86 -22.74
N GLY A 79 37.12 -22.96 -22.69
CA GLY A 79 38.02 -23.27 -21.60
C GLY A 79 39.19 -22.30 -21.53
N ASP A 80 39.06 -21.25 -20.73
CA ASP A 80 40.14 -20.60 -19.95
C ASP A 80 39.46 -19.58 -19.00
N GLY A 81 39.50 -19.82 -17.69
CA GLY A 81 38.65 -19.17 -16.70
C GLY A 81 39.04 -17.74 -16.31
N THR A 82 38.79 -16.75 -17.18
CA THR A 82 38.83 -15.32 -16.81
C THR A 82 37.64 -14.55 -17.40
N SER A 83 36.62 -14.26 -16.57
CA SER A 83 35.47 -13.45 -16.97
C SER A 83 35.80 -11.96 -16.84
N ALA A 84 36.03 -11.28 -17.98
CA ALA A 84 36.08 -9.82 -18.05
C ALA A 84 34.81 -9.28 -18.74
N CYS A 85 34.13 -8.35 -18.06
CA CYS A 85 32.94 -7.67 -18.58
C CYS A 85 33.32 -6.79 -19.78
N ARG A 86 32.98 -7.19 -21.00
CA ARG A 86 33.18 -6.35 -22.19
C ARG A 86 31.98 -5.41 -22.37
N ALA A 87 32.23 -4.11 -22.40
CA ALA A 87 31.22 -3.10 -22.74
C ALA A 87 30.86 -3.17 -24.24
N PRO A 88 29.60 -2.87 -24.63
CA PRO A 88 29.21 -2.83 -26.03
C PRO A 88 29.86 -1.65 -26.77
N SER A 89 30.26 -1.89 -28.03
CA SER A 89 30.92 -0.89 -28.88
C SER A 89 29.94 0.16 -29.39
N PRO A 90 30.38 1.43 -29.60
CA PRO A 90 29.50 2.48 -30.12
C PRO A 90 29.25 2.28 -31.61
N VAL A 91 27.98 2.39 -32.02
CA VAL A 91 27.59 2.44 -33.44
C VAL A 91 28.09 3.76 -34.04
N LYS A 92 28.75 3.72 -35.19
CA LYS A 92 29.03 4.92 -35.99
C LYS A 92 27.96 5.02 -37.06
N ASP A 93 27.08 6.01 -36.93
CA ASP A 93 26.26 6.47 -38.05
C ASP A 93 27.16 7.16 -39.09
N SER A 94 27.01 6.78 -40.35
CA SER A 94 27.52 7.52 -41.51
C SER A 94 26.40 7.58 -42.54
N PRO A 95 26.29 8.71 -43.28
CA PRO A 95 25.15 8.98 -44.16
C PRO A 95 25.06 8.04 -45.36
#